data_AF-A0AA39AE59-F1
#
_entry.id   AF-A0AA39AE59-F1
#
_cell.length_a   1.000
_cell.length_b   1.000
_cell.length_c   1.000
_cell.angle_alpha   90.00
_cell.angle_beta   90.00
_cell.angle_gamma   90.00
#
_symmetry.space_group_name_H-M   'P 1'
#
loop_
_entity.id
_entity.type
_entity.pdbx_description
1 polymer ?
#
loop_
_entity_poly.entity_id
_entity_poly.type
_entity_poly.pdbx_seq_one_letter_code
_entity_poly.pdbx_strand_id
1 'polypeptide(L)'
;MSTVQWLLQISLLLWLSKGLAATHGKPGCQERCGDVDNPYPFGIGGVGCYFDEWFEVTCNNSTNPPKPFLKGINLEVLNVSLDGTIRVNNPVLLSQNCSGKPSNDTQWWEGGPFSFSDTYTRFTAVGCSALAYFMQDDTVIGGCMTFCEKDATAAKKASCYGLECCQTQVPPGLLSFTADLDTFSDGSPDEQEPCKYAFMVDQEWFISNVPDPHTVKDMEYVPAFLCNNTLCSTDTQTSSLTCSCLPGHEGNPYLPQGCQVTQSTEDC
;
A
#
# COMPACT_ATOMS: atom_id res chain seq x y z
N MET A 1 50.20 -20.24 14.25
CA MET A 1 49.86 -18.80 14.37
C MET A 1 49.60 -18.12 13.03
N SER A 2 50.28 -18.47 11.93
CA SER A 2 50.08 -17.80 10.63
C SER A 2 48.71 -18.09 9.97
N THR A 3 48.21 -19.33 10.03
CA THR A 3 46.95 -19.73 9.36
C THR A 3 45.70 -19.09 9.94
N VAL A 4 45.64 -18.88 11.27
CA VAL A 4 44.51 -18.25 11.96
C VAL A 4 44.40 -16.76 11.62
N GLN A 5 45.53 -16.09 11.43
CA GLN A 5 45.59 -14.68 11.06
C GLN A 5 45.12 -14.42 9.63
N TRP A 6 45.39 -15.36 8.71
CA TRP A 6 44.85 -15.35 7.35
C TRP A 6 43.34 -15.55 7.32
N LEU A 7 42.81 -16.48 8.11
CA LEU A 7 41.36 -16.72 8.21
C LEU A 7 40.62 -15.49 8.77
N LEU A 8 41.18 -14.82 9.77
CA LEU A 8 40.63 -13.57 10.33
C LEU A 8 40.62 -12.41 9.34
N GLN A 9 41.67 -12.27 8.51
CA GLN A 9 41.71 -11.23 7.47
C GLN A 9 40.71 -11.50 6.35
N ILE A 10 40.52 -12.77 5.95
CA ILE A 10 39.51 -13.15 4.95
C ILE A 10 38.10 -12.90 5.48
N SER A 11 37.81 -13.23 6.75
CA SER A 11 36.51 -12.93 7.37
C SER A 11 36.25 -11.42 7.51
N LEU A 12 37.29 -10.62 7.77
CA LEU A 12 37.17 -9.17 7.88
C LEU A 12 36.92 -8.51 6.50
N LEU A 13 37.57 -9.03 5.44
CA LEU A 13 37.33 -8.61 4.06
C LEU A 13 35.92 -9.01 3.56
N LEU A 14 35.41 -10.18 3.97
CA LEU A 14 34.03 -10.62 3.69
C LEU A 14 32.96 -9.80 4.46
N TRP A 15 33.33 -9.18 5.59
CA TRP A 15 32.44 -8.25 6.31
C TRP A 15 32.44 -6.84 5.72
N LEU A 16 33.56 -6.41 5.12
CA LEU A 16 33.68 -5.13 4.42
C LEU A 16 33.01 -5.13 3.03
N SER A 17 32.66 -6.30 2.48
CA SER A 17 31.97 -6.44 1.20
C SER A 17 30.44 -6.53 1.30
N LYS A 18 29.83 -6.10 2.42
CA LYS A 18 28.43 -5.66 2.36
C LYS A 18 28.37 -4.36 1.57
N GLY A 19 28.62 -4.46 0.26
CA GLY A 19 28.39 -3.39 -0.68
C GLY A 19 26.96 -2.91 -0.49
N LEU A 20 26.76 -1.59 -0.59
CA LEU A 20 25.44 -1.06 -0.89
C LEU A 20 24.91 -1.92 -2.05
N ALA A 21 23.82 -2.66 -1.83
CA ALA A 21 23.08 -3.21 -2.94
C ALA A 21 22.71 -2.01 -3.79
N ALA A 22 23.35 -1.88 -4.95
CA ALA A 22 23.01 -0.84 -5.89
C ALA A 22 21.54 -1.03 -6.22
N THR A 23 20.73 -0.03 -5.92
CA THR A 23 19.40 0.12 -6.51
C THR A 23 19.65 0.22 -8.00
N HIS A 24 19.44 -0.87 -8.74
CA HIS A 24 19.68 -0.90 -10.17
C HIS A 24 18.48 -0.22 -10.86
N GLY A 25 18.43 1.11 -10.76
CA GLY A 25 17.71 1.90 -11.73
C GLY A 25 18.32 1.67 -13.10
N LYS A 26 17.55 1.94 -14.16
CA LYS A 26 18.07 1.77 -15.51
C LYS A 26 19.16 2.83 -15.76
N PRO A 27 20.36 2.47 -16.28
CA PRO A 27 21.41 3.44 -16.53
C PRO A 27 20.95 4.60 -17.42
N GLY A 28 21.25 5.84 -17.01
CA GLY A 28 20.85 7.06 -17.72
C GLY A 28 19.47 7.60 -17.33
N CYS A 29 18.78 6.96 -16.37
CA CYS A 29 17.51 7.41 -15.82
C CYS A 29 17.68 8.02 -14.43
N GLN A 30 16.70 8.83 -14.01
CA GLN A 30 16.69 9.35 -12.66
C GLN A 30 16.19 8.25 -11.71
N GLU A 31 17.03 7.85 -10.77
CA GLU A 31 16.75 6.73 -9.87
C GLU A 31 16.10 7.18 -8.55
N ARG A 32 16.21 8.46 -8.18
CA ARG A 32 15.76 8.96 -6.87
C ARG A 32 14.88 10.19 -6.97
N CYS A 33 13.87 10.27 -6.12
CA CYS A 33 13.05 11.47 -5.91
C CYS A 33 12.84 11.67 -4.40
N GLY A 34 13.30 12.81 -3.88
CA GLY A 34 13.40 13.01 -2.44
C GLY A 34 14.28 11.95 -1.80
N ASP A 35 13.69 11.18 -0.89
CA ASP A 35 14.34 10.09 -0.15
C ASP A 35 13.97 8.69 -0.64
N VAL A 36 13.24 8.59 -1.76
CA VAL A 36 12.78 7.32 -2.32
C VAL A 36 13.63 6.92 -3.53
N ASP A 37 14.22 5.73 -3.43
CA ASP A 37 14.88 5.04 -4.54
C ASP A 37 13.84 4.29 -5.39
N ASN A 38 13.99 4.36 -6.72
CA ASN A 38 13.08 3.80 -7.71
C ASN A 38 13.85 2.77 -8.53
N PRO A 39 13.91 1.50 -8.06
CA PRO A 39 14.53 0.43 -8.82
C PRO A 39 13.69 0.07 -10.04
N TYR A 40 14.34 -0.38 -11.11
CA TYR A 40 13.60 -0.95 -12.25
C TYR A 40 12.72 -2.12 -11.76
N PRO A 41 11.44 -2.24 -12.18
CA PRO A 41 10.80 -1.61 -13.34
C PRO A 41 10.30 -0.18 -13.17
N PHE A 42 10.35 0.38 -11.95
CA PHE A 42 9.95 1.76 -11.68
C PHE A 42 11.05 2.73 -12.12
N GLY A 43 10.65 3.90 -12.60
CA GLY A 43 11.64 4.90 -12.98
C GLY A 43 11.05 6.26 -13.31
N ILE A 44 11.95 7.25 -13.24
CA ILE A 44 11.66 8.65 -13.53
C ILE A 44 12.42 9.05 -14.80
N GLY A 45 11.74 9.69 -15.73
CA GLY A 45 12.34 10.18 -16.97
C GLY A 45 11.42 10.01 -18.17
N GLY A 46 12.02 9.97 -19.36
CA GLY A 46 11.30 9.70 -20.60
C GLY A 46 11.07 8.21 -20.85
N VAL A 47 10.43 7.92 -21.98
CA VAL A 47 10.17 6.54 -22.45
C VAL A 47 11.44 5.71 -22.38
N GLY A 48 11.31 4.55 -21.74
CA GLY A 48 12.40 3.60 -21.55
C GLY A 48 13.04 3.64 -20.17
N CYS A 49 12.74 4.63 -19.30
CA CYS A 49 13.23 4.64 -17.91
C CYS A 49 12.41 3.80 -16.94
N TYR A 50 11.18 3.48 -17.33
CA TYR A 50 10.25 2.60 -16.66
C TYR A 50 9.86 1.46 -17.62
N PHE A 51 9.30 0.37 -17.10
CA PHE A 51 8.85 -0.76 -17.91
C PHE A 51 7.69 -0.38 -18.85
N ASP A 52 6.61 0.12 -18.26
CA ASP A 52 5.44 0.64 -18.96
C ASP A 52 4.83 1.82 -18.16
N GLU A 53 3.74 2.39 -18.67
CA GLU A 53 3.11 3.58 -18.11
C GLU A 53 2.62 3.41 -16.65
N TRP A 54 2.32 2.19 -16.18
CA TRP A 54 1.96 1.93 -14.78
C TRP A 54 3.15 2.06 -13.83
N PHE A 55 4.38 1.84 -14.34
CA PHE A 55 5.62 1.93 -13.57
C PHE A 55 6.29 3.31 -13.68
N GLU A 56 5.69 4.26 -14.40
CA GLU A 56 6.18 5.63 -14.48
C GLU A 56 6.00 6.34 -13.12
N VAL A 57 7.13 6.78 -12.56
CA VAL A 57 7.15 7.62 -11.35
C VAL A 57 7.38 9.07 -11.76
N THR A 58 6.52 9.95 -11.27
CA THR A 58 6.68 11.41 -11.42
C THR A 58 7.23 11.99 -10.14
N CYS A 59 8.07 13.03 -10.23
CA CYS A 59 8.67 13.69 -9.07
C CYS A 59 8.10 15.10 -8.92
N ASN A 60 7.28 15.31 -7.89
CA ASN A 60 6.71 16.61 -7.57
C ASN A 60 7.71 17.49 -6.81
N ASN A 61 8.33 18.39 -7.56
CA ASN A 61 9.35 19.33 -7.05
C ASN A 61 8.77 20.59 -6.38
N SER A 62 7.43 20.73 -6.29
CA SER A 62 6.81 21.87 -5.58
C SER A 62 6.84 21.72 -4.07
N THR A 63 7.33 20.58 -3.56
CA THR A 63 7.51 20.29 -2.14
C THR A 63 8.98 20.10 -1.82
N ASN A 64 9.37 20.29 -0.56
CA ASN A 64 10.74 20.08 -0.09
C ASN A 64 10.73 19.14 1.14
N PRO A 65 11.27 17.91 1.04
CA PRO A 65 11.88 17.31 -0.15
C PRO A 65 10.84 17.03 -1.27
N PRO A 66 11.29 16.86 -2.53
CA PRO A 66 10.42 16.44 -3.63
C PRO A 66 9.73 15.11 -3.34
N LYS A 67 8.49 14.97 -3.77
CA LYS A 67 7.66 13.78 -3.50
C LYS A 67 7.43 12.95 -4.76
N PRO A 68 7.72 11.64 -4.76
CA PRO A 68 7.43 10.75 -5.88
C PRO A 68 5.95 10.35 -5.92
N PHE A 69 5.39 10.17 -7.11
CA PHE A 69 4.03 9.68 -7.32
C PHE A 69 4.01 8.62 -8.43
N LEU A 70 3.32 7.50 -8.20
CA LEU A 70 2.98 6.56 -9.27
C LEU A 70 1.96 7.22 -10.18
N LYS A 71 2.32 7.46 -11.43
CA LYS A 71 1.49 8.25 -12.35
C LYS A 71 0.16 7.60 -12.67
N GLY A 72 0.15 6.27 -12.86
CA GLY A 72 -1.05 5.51 -13.25
C GLY A 72 -2.18 5.55 -12.21
N ILE A 73 -1.83 5.60 -10.92
CA ILE A 73 -2.79 5.59 -9.80
C ILE A 73 -2.78 6.88 -8.97
N ASN A 74 -1.89 7.82 -9.30
CA ASN A 74 -1.73 9.12 -8.64
C ASN A 74 -1.57 9.05 -7.10
N LEU A 75 -0.84 8.05 -6.60
CA LEU A 75 -0.52 7.95 -5.17
C LEU A 75 0.94 8.31 -4.90
N GLU A 76 1.18 9.02 -3.80
CA GLU A 76 2.54 9.33 -3.31
C GLU A 76 3.23 8.02 -2.90
N VAL A 77 4.45 7.82 -3.41
CA VAL A 77 5.27 6.65 -3.07
C VAL A 77 6.11 6.97 -1.84
N LEU A 78 6.02 6.13 -0.82
CA LEU A 78 6.81 6.25 0.40
C LEU A 78 8.04 5.36 0.36
N ASN A 79 7.95 4.19 -0.29
CA ASN A 79 9.06 3.27 -0.49
C ASN A 79 8.75 2.24 -1.59
N VAL A 80 9.79 1.76 -2.28
CA VAL A 80 9.71 0.63 -3.22
C VAL A 80 10.80 -0.36 -2.83
N SER A 81 10.43 -1.63 -2.70
CA SER A 81 11.36 -2.73 -2.47
C SER A 81 11.59 -3.57 -3.73
N LEU A 82 12.72 -4.29 -3.76
CA LEU A 82 13.10 -5.14 -4.88
C LEU A 82 12.25 -6.41 -5.00
N ASP A 83 11.52 -6.78 -3.95
CA ASP A 83 10.57 -7.89 -3.94
C ASP A 83 9.21 -7.52 -4.55
N GLY A 84 9.03 -6.28 -5.03
CA GLY A 84 7.80 -5.83 -5.66
C GLY A 84 6.77 -5.24 -4.69
N THR A 85 7.12 -5.05 -3.43
CA THR A 85 6.27 -4.33 -2.47
C THR A 85 6.43 -2.81 -2.65
N ILE A 86 5.30 -2.10 -2.65
CA ILE A 86 5.27 -0.64 -2.78
C ILE A 86 4.50 -0.09 -1.59
N ARG A 87 5.12 0.83 -0.84
CA ARG A 87 4.42 1.56 0.21
C ARG A 87 3.96 2.89 -0.35
N VAL A 88 2.67 3.17 -0.26
CA VAL A 88 2.02 4.39 -0.79
C VAL A 88 1.31 5.16 0.30
N ASN A 89 1.04 6.44 0.06
CA ASN A 89 0.19 7.27 0.93
C ASN A 89 -1.25 7.24 0.40
N ASN A 90 -2.12 6.43 1.01
CA ASN A 90 -3.50 6.17 0.58
C ASN A 90 -4.49 7.13 1.27
N PRO A 91 -5.50 7.67 0.56
CA PRO A 91 -6.47 8.59 1.13
C PRO A 91 -7.35 7.96 2.23
N VAL A 92 -7.79 8.81 3.15
CA VAL A 92 -8.80 8.48 4.18
C VAL A 92 -10.18 8.89 3.69
N LEU A 93 -11.12 7.93 3.65
CA LEU A 93 -12.53 8.18 3.35
C LEU A 93 -13.23 8.82 4.54
N LEU A 94 -14.20 9.66 4.23
CA LEU A 94 -14.90 10.49 5.19
C LEU A 94 -16.40 10.46 4.94
N SER A 95 -17.17 10.14 5.98
CA SER A 95 -18.63 10.16 5.90
C SER A 95 -19.21 11.55 5.65
N GLN A 96 -20.45 11.57 5.18
CA GLN A 96 -21.21 12.81 5.00
C GLN A 96 -21.37 13.59 6.32
N ASN A 97 -21.49 14.92 6.21
CA ASN A 97 -21.70 15.86 7.32
C ASN A 97 -20.54 16.00 8.33
N CYS A 98 -19.32 15.61 7.93
CA CYS A 98 -18.12 15.84 8.72
C CYS A 98 -17.59 17.27 8.67
N SER A 99 -17.93 18.08 9.69
CA SER A 99 -17.24 19.34 10.03
C SER A 99 -16.93 20.29 8.85
N GLY A 100 -17.79 20.35 7.84
CA GLY A 100 -17.63 21.22 6.67
C GLY A 100 -16.56 20.78 5.65
N LYS A 101 -16.00 19.58 5.76
CA LYS A 101 -15.21 18.96 4.68
C LYS A 101 -16.16 18.33 3.65
N PRO A 102 -15.85 18.39 2.34
CA PRO A 102 -16.58 17.61 1.36
C PRO A 102 -16.45 16.12 1.72
N SER A 103 -17.55 15.37 1.66
CA SER A 103 -17.51 13.93 1.84
C SER A 103 -16.69 13.29 0.73
N ASN A 104 -16.00 12.22 1.07
CA ASN A 104 -15.38 11.31 0.12
C ASN A 104 -15.61 9.91 0.68
N ASP A 105 -16.87 9.50 0.65
CA ASP A 105 -17.37 8.23 1.19
C ASP A 105 -17.12 7.06 0.24
N THR A 106 -16.71 7.32 -1.00
CA THR A 106 -16.44 6.31 -2.02
C THR A 106 -15.02 6.46 -2.59
N GLN A 107 -14.28 5.36 -2.67
CA GLN A 107 -13.02 5.26 -3.41
C GLN A 107 -13.13 4.23 -4.52
N TRP A 108 -12.93 4.67 -5.76
CA TRP A 108 -12.70 3.77 -6.89
C TRP A 108 -11.22 3.38 -6.93
N TRP A 109 -10.94 2.08 -7.00
CA TRP A 109 -9.60 1.54 -7.19
C TRP A 109 -9.52 0.80 -8.53
N GLU A 110 -8.55 1.18 -9.35
CA GLU A 110 -8.14 0.47 -10.55
C GLU A 110 -6.61 0.51 -10.60
N GLY A 111 -5.99 -0.51 -10.02
CA GLY A 111 -4.55 -0.52 -9.71
C GLY A 111 -3.66 -0.93 -10.87
N GLY A 112 -4.22 -1.36 -12.01
CA GLY A 112 -3.46 -1.95 -13.12
C GLY A 112 -2.74 -3.23 -12.64
N PRO A 113 -1.40 -3.27 -12.61
CA PRO A 113 -0.66 -4.42 -12.07
C PRO A 113 -0.54 -4.44 -10.54
N PHE A 114 -1.06 -3.43 -9.84
CA PHE A 114 -0.93 -3.27 -8.39
C PHE A 114 -2.20 -3.69 -7.65
N SER A 115 -2.06 -4.54 -6.65
CA SER A 115 -3.11 -4.89 -5.69
C SER A 115 -2.73 -4.45 -4.28
N PHE A 116 -3.69 -4.18 -3.40
CA PHE A 116 -3.36 -4.00 -1.98
C PHE A 116 -2.90 -5.32 -1.39
N SER A 117 -1.83 -5.28 -0.59
CA SER A 117 -1.31 -6.47 0.09
C SER A 117 -2.32 -6.99 1.11
N ASP A 118 -2.82 -8.20 0.92
CA ASP A 118 -3.67 -8.92 1.86
C ASP A 118 -2.92 -9.26 3.17
N THR A 119 -1.59 -9.35 3.09
CA THR A 119 -0.72 -9.63 4.23
C THR A 119 -0.52 -8.38 5.09
N TYR A 120 -0.07 -7.27 4.50
CA TYR A 120 0.37 -6.08 5.24
C TYR A 120 -0.70 -4.98 5.38
N THR A 121 -1.67 -4.94 4.46
CA THR A 121 -2.72 -3.91 4.46
C THR A 121 -4.00 -4.43 5.10
N ARG A 122 -4.64 -3.60 5.93
CA ARG A 122 -5.99 -3.84 6.45
C ARG A 122 -6.92 -2.74 6.01
N PHE A 123 -8.14 -3.12 5.65
CA PHE A 123 -9.22 -2.17 5.47
C PHE A 123 -9.84 -1.88 6.84
N THR A 124 -9.76 -0.63 7.26
CA THR A 124 -10.10 -0.19 8.61
C THR A 124 -11.26 0.78 8.56
N ALA A 125 -12.24 0.62 9.46
CA ALA A 125 -13.28 1.61 9.72
C ALA A 125 -13.16 2.14 11.14
N VAL A 126 -13.35 3.44 11.33
CA VAL A 126 -13.32 4.12 12.62
C VAL A 126 -14.54 5.03 12.76
N GLY A 127 -15.12 5.07 13.95
CA GLY A 127 -16.30 5.85 14.29
C GLY A 127 -17.44 4.97 14.79
N CYS A 128 -18.51 5.60 15.26
CA CYS A 128 -19.71 4.94 15.78
C CYS A 128 -20.69 4.60 14.63
N SER A 129 -21.24 3.38 14.63
CA SER A 129 -22.19 2.90 13.60
C SER A 129 -21.71 3.08 12.15
N ALA A 130 -20.45 2.75 11.87
CA ALA A 130 -19.87 2.81 10.53
C ALA A 130 -19.94 1.44 9.83
N LEU A 131 -20.29 1.43 8.54
CA LEU A 131 -20.24 0.25 7.69
C LEU A 131 -19.27 0.53 6.54
N ALA A 132 -18.09 -0.07 6.57
CA ALA A 132 -17.11 0.07 5.50
C ALA A 132 -17.02 -1.24 4.72
N TYR A 133 -17.20 -1.19 3.41
CA TYR A 133 -17.15 -2.38 2.57
C TYR A 133 -16.55 -2.07 1.21
N PHE A 134 -16.15 -3.11 0.50
CA PHE A 134 -15.71 -2.99 -0.89
C PHE A 134 -16.49 -3.95 -1.80
N MET A 135 -16.77 -3.47 -3.00
CA MET A 135 -17.57 -4.13 -4.02
C MET A 135 -16.76 -4.35 -5.30
N GLN A 136 -17.09 -5.44 -5.98
CA GLN A 136 -16.65 -5.71 -7.35
C GLN A 136 -17.89 -6.13 -8.15
N ASP A 137 -18.14 -5.48 -9.28
CA ASP A 137 -19.32 -5.73 -10.13
C ASP A 137 -20.65 -5.75 -9.33
N ASP A 138 -20.88 -4.69 -8.54
CA ASP A 138 -22.04 -4.50 -7.66
C ASP A 138 -22.24 -5.59 -6.58
N THR A 139 -21.25 -6.44 -6.37
CA THR A 139 -21.27 -7.50 -5.36
C THR A 139 -20.34 -7.13 -4.21
N VAL A 140 -20.87 -7.14 -2.98
CA VAL A 140 -20.05 -6.97 -1.77
C VAL A 140 -19.15 -8.19 -1.61
N ILE A 141 -17.85 -7.97 -1.61
CA ILE A 141 -16.82 -9.02 -1.52
C ILE A 141 -16.05 -8.99 -0.20
N GLY A 142 -16.23 -7.94 0.60
CA GLY A 142 -15.71 -7.86 1.97
C GLY A 142 -15.96 -6.51 2.61
N GLY A 143 -15.71 -6.43 3.92
CA GLY A 143 -15.96 -5.23 4.71
C GLY A 143 -15.98 -5.52 6.20
N CYS A 144 -16.23 -4.50 7.00
CA CYS A 144 -16.49 -4.62 8.42
C CYS A 144 -17.40 -3.48 8.91
N MET A 145 -17.94 -3.63 10.12
CA MET A 145 -18.82 -2.64 10.74
C MET A 145 -18.39 -2.33 12.18
N THR A 146 -18.71 -1.13 12.65
CA THR A 146 -18.43 -0.68 14.02
C THR A 146 -19.73 -0.41 14.78
N PHE A 147 -19.74 -0.73 16.06
CA PHE A 147 -20.82 -0.46 17.00
C PHE A 147 -20.36 0.56 18.05
N CYS A 148 -21.31 1.27 18.64
CA CYS A 148 -21.04 2.28 19.64
C CYS A 148 -21.02 1.65 21.04
N GLU A 149 -20.02 1.97 21.86
CA GLU A 149 -19.86 1.42 23.21
C GLU A 149 -19.83 2.54 24.24
N LYS A 150 -20.72 2.50 25.24
CA LYS A 150 -20.89 3.60 26.20
C LYS A 150 -19.95 3.53 27.41
N ASP A 151 -19.38 2.35 27.72
CA ASP A 151 -18.61 2.10 28.96
C ASP A 151 -17.29 1.34 28.70
N ALA A 152 -16.52 1.77 27.71
CA ALA A 152 -15.38 1.01 27.22
C ALA A 152 -14.13 1.07 28.12
N THR A 153 -14.06 0.18 29.11
CA THR A 153 -12.78 -0.29 29.68
C THR A 153 -12.01 -1.16 28.67
N ALA A 154 -12.69 -1.69 27.64
CA ALA A 154 -12.13 -2.56 26.60
C ALA A 154 -11.61 -1.84 25.34
N ALA A 155 -12.02 -0.59 25.05
CA ALA A 155 -11.60 0.16 23.86
C ALA A 155 -10.31 0.98 24.04
N LYS A 156 -9.73 1.03 25.25
CA LYS A 156 -8.61 1.95 25.57
C LYS A 156 -7.24 1.53 25.04
N LYS A 157 -7.17 0.52 24.16
CA LYS A 157 -5.93 0.07 23.53
C LYS A 157 -6.20 -0.37 22.10
N ALA A 158 -6.01 0.48 21.10
CA ALA A 158 -5.78 0.16 19.68
C ALA A 158 -6.41 -1.12 19.08
N SER A 159 -7.58 -1.55 19.56
CA SER A 159 -8.12 -2.88 19.27
C SER A 159 -9.33 -2.70 18.37
N CYS A 160 -9.18 -3.07 17.11
CA CYS A 160 -10.18 -2.87 16.07
C CYS A 160 -10.97 -4.15 15.78
N TYR A 161 -11.81 -4.56 16.73
CA TYR A 161 -12.64 -5.77 16.65
C TYR A 161 -14.15 -5.49 16.52
N GLY A 162 -14.54 -4.25 16.20
CA GLY A 162 -15.93 -3.86 15.93
C GLY A 162 -16.54 -2.89 16.93
N LEU A 163 -15.84 -2.46 17.99
CA LEU A 163 -16.31 -1.40 18.88
C LEU A 163 -15.56 -0.11 18.56
N GLU A 164 -16.25 0.83 17.91
CA GLU A 164 -15.73 2.11 17.37
C GLU A 164 -14.55 2.01 16.38
N CYS A 165 -13.92 0.85 16.24
CA CYS A 165 -12.93 0.52 15.22
C CYS A 165 -13.11 -0.93 14.77
N CYS A 166 -13.07 -1.18 13.46
CA CYS A 166 -13.02 -2.53 12.90
C CYS A 166 -11.96 -2.62 11.81
N GLN A 167 -11.40 -3.81 11.65
CA GLN A 167 -10.48 -4.13 10.57
C GLN A 167 -10.90 -5.41 9.88
N THR A 168 -10.66 -5.46 8.57
CA THR A 168 -10.77 -6.68 7.77
C THR A 168 -9.58 -6.79 6.83
N GLN A 169 -9.33 -8.02 6.35
CA GLN A 169 -8.32 -8.28 5.33
C GLN A 169 -8.84 -7.86 3.96
N VAL A 170 -7.92 -7.40 3.11
CA VAL A 170 -8.22 -7.17 1.69
C VAL A 170 -8.13 -8.51 0.95
N PRO A 171 -9.05 -8.85 0.03
CA PRO A 171 -8.94 -10.05 -0.78
C PRO A 171 -7.63 -10.06 -1.58
N PRO A 172 -6.93 -11.21 -1.64
CA PRO A 172 -5.68 -11.32 -2.38
C PRO A 172 -5.86 -10.98 -3.86
N GLY A 173 -4.96 -10.15 -4.39
CA GLY A 173 -4.90 -9.79 -5.81
C GLY A 173 -6.10 -9.04 -6.35
N LEU A 174 -6.83 -8.33 -5.49
CA LEU A 174 -7.95 -7.49 -5.91
C LEU A 174 -7.43 -6.25 -6.68
N LEU A 175 -7.48 -6.31 -8.02
CA LEU A 175 -6.97 -5.26 -8.92
C LEU A 175 -7.94 -4.09 -9.12
N SER A 176 -9.24 -4.35 -9.01
CA SER A 176 -10.29 -3.34 -9.13
C SER A 176 -11.41 -3.56 -8.13
N PHE A 177 -11.84 -2.47 -7.49
CA PHE A 177 -12.98 -2.47 -6.56
C PHE A 177 -13.43 -1.04 -6.27
N THR A 178 -14.65 -0.92 -5.74
CA THR A 178 -15.13 0.31 -5.10
C THR A 178 -15.14 0.08 -3.60
N ALA A 179 -14.51 0.95 -2.80
CA ALA A 179 -14.68 0.97 -1.35
C ALA A 179 -15.67 2.06 -0.97
N ASP A 180 -16.63 1.73 -0.12
CA ASP A 180 -17.67 2.62 0.36
C ASP A 180 -17.69 2.67 1.88
N LEU A 181 -18.03 3.85 2.40
CA LEU A 181 -18.25 4.13 3.81
C LEU A 181 -19.69 4.61 4.03
N ASP A 182 -20.47 3.73 4.61
CA ASP A 182 -21.86 3.97 4.97
C ASP A 182 -22.05 4.17 6.47
N THR A 183 -23.24 4.68 6.78
CA THR A 183 -23.77 4.82 8.13
C THR A 183 -24.98 3.93 8.30
N PHE A 184 -25.01 3.15 9.37
CA PHE A 184 -26.21 2.42 9.77
C PHE A 184 -26.73 2.92 11.13
N SER A 185 -27.93 2.49 11.52
CA SER A 185 -28.47 2.75 12.85
C SER A 185 -28.34 1.49 13.69
N ASP A 186 -27.59 1.57 14.80
CA ASP A 186 -27.40 0.47 15.74
C ASP A 186 -28.37 0.51 16.94
N GLY A 187 -29.32 1.46 16.94
CA GLY A 187 -30.26 1.68 18.05
C GLY A 187 -29.67 2.43 19.25
N SER A 188 -28.41 2.87 19.18
CA SER A 188 -27.83 3.77 20.17
C SER A 188 -28.35 5.20 19.97
N PRO A 189 -28.65 5.93 21.06
CA PRO A 189 -29.10 7.33 21.00
C PRO A 189 -27.94 8.31 20.73
N ASP A 190 -26.75 7.82 20.37
CA ASP A 190 -25.54 8.61 20.31
C ASP A 190 -25.22 9.04 18.87
N GLU A 191 -25.84 10.15 18.46
CA GLU A 191 -25.54 10.87 17.22
C GLU A 191 -24.37 11.87 17.40
N GLN A 192 -23.58 11.78 18.48
CA GLN A 192 -22.66 12.85 18.88
C GLN A 192 -21.30 12.87 18.16
N GLU A 193 -20.85 11.75 17.60
CA GLU A 193 -19.69 11.71 16.69
C GLU A 193 -20.19 11.59 15.25
N PRO A 194 -20.41 12.71 14.53
CA PRO A 194 -20.96 12.67 13.17
C PRO A 194 -19.99 12.05 12.16
N CYS A 195 -18.73 11.88 12.56
CA CYS A 195 -17.66 11.52 11.66
C CYS A 195 -17.25 10.07 11.72
N LYS A 196 -17.10 9.49 10.53
CA LYS A 196 -16.67 8.13 10.32
C LYS A 196 -15.62 8.14 9.24
N TYR A 197 -14.73 7.17 9.34
CA TYR A 197 -13.55 7.08 8.50
C TYR A 197 -13.39 5.65 8.01
N ALA A 198 -12.96 5.49 6.77
CA ALA A 198 -12.55 4.21 6.22
C ALA A 198 -11.29 4.36 5.39
N PHE A 199 -10.37 3.40 5.46
CA PHE A 199 -9.09 3.51 4.78
C PHE A 199 -8.35 2.18 4.71
N MET A 200 -7.52 2.03 3.68
CA MET A 200 -6.52 0.98 3.58
C MET A 200 -5.26 1.43 4.34
N VAL A 201 -4.76 0.63 5.28
CA VAL A 201 -3.58 0.99 6.09
C VAL A 201 -2.63 -0.18 6.29
N ASP A 202 -1.34 0.14 6.31
CA ASP A 202 -0.27 -0.68 6.85
C ASP A 202 -0.53 -0.99 8.34
N GLN A 203 -0.78 -2.26 8.63
CA GLN A 203 -1.18 -2.71 9.95
C GLN A 203 -0.15 -2.40 11.04
N GLU A 204 1.13 -2.59 10.73
CA GLU A 204 2.20 -2.41 11.71
C GLU A 204 2.42 -0.93 12.01
N TRP A 205 2.30 -0.08 10.98
CA TRP A 205 2.32 1.37 11.17
C TRP A 205 1.14 1.84 12.01
N PHE A 206 -0.07 1.32 11.74
CA PHE A 206 -1.29 1.71 12.45
C PHE A 206 -1.18 1.38 13.94
N ILE A 207 -0.80 0.15 14.29
CA ILE A 207 -0.59 -0.28 15.69
C ILE A 207 0.45 0.60 16.40
N SER A 208 1.53 0.96 15.70
CA SER A 208 2.67 1.66 16.30
C SER A 208 2.46 3.17 16.44
N ASN A 209 1.73 3.81 15.50
CA ASN A 209 1.64 5.27 15.40
C ASN A 209 0.25 5.82 15.72
N VAL A 210 -0.78 4.96 15.74
CA VAL A 210 -2.18 5.36 15.99
C VAL A 210 -2.73 4.61 17.21
N PRO A 211 -2.27 4.97 18.43
CA PRO A 211 -2.73 4.30 19.66
C PRO A 211 -4.21 4.53 19.95
N ASP A 212 -4.76 5.65 19.47
CA ASP A 212 -6.17 6.00 19.48
C ASP A 212 -6.65 6.14 18.01
N PRO A 213 -7.45 5.19 17.49
CA PRO A 213 -7.98 5.21 16.13
C PRO A 213 -8.70 6.51 15.75
N HIS A 214 -9.33 7.20 16.71
CA HIS A 214 -10.09 8.44 16.46
C HIS A 214 -9.20 9.62 16.06
N THR A 215 -7.88 9.53 16.28
CA THR A 215 -6.92 10.55 15.82
C THR A 215 -6.77 10.58 14.29
N VAL A 216 -7.26 9.57 13.58
CA VAL A 216 -7.25 9.55 12.10
C VAL A 216 -8.06 10.70 11.49
N LYS A 217 -8.96 11.34 12.26
CA LYS A 217 -9.70 12.54 11.81
C LYS A 217 -8.82 13.71 11.38
N ASP A 218 -7.60 13.75 11.92
CA ASP A 218 -6.61 14.78 11.64
C ASP A 218 -5.68 14.38 10.47
N MET A 219 -5.90 13.20 9.87
CA MET A 219 -5.13 12.63 8.77
C MET A 219 -5.95 12.65 7.48
N GLU A 220 -5.33 13.09 6.38
CA GLU A 220 -5.93 13.01 5.04
C GLU A 220 -5.48 11.75 4.29
N TYR A 221 -4.28 11.26 4.61
CA TYR A 221 -3.68 10.06 4.02
C TYR A 221 -3.00 9.22 5.11
N VAL A 222 -2.94 7.92 4.87
CA VAL A 222 -2.27 6.94 5.72
C VAL A 222 -1.43 5.98 4.85
N PRO A 223 -0.32 5.44 5.35
CA PRO A 223 0.50 4.52 4.58
C PRO A 223 -0.24 3.20 4.33
N ALA A 224 -0.14 2.65 3.12
CA ALA A 224 -0.64 1.32 2.76
C ALA A 224 0.37 0.60 1.87
N PHE A 225 0.29 -0.73 1.83
CA PHE A 225 1.14 -1.55 0.97
C PHE A 225 0.37 -2.08 -0.24
N LEU A 226 1.03 -1.98 -1.39
CA LEU A 226 0.64 -2.61 -2.64
C LEU A 226 1.64 -3.74 -2.99
N CYS A 227 1.15 -4.83 -3.56
CA CYS A 227 1.98 -5.81 -4.26
C CYS A 227 1.95 -5.49 -5.76
N ASN A 228 3.11 -5.52 -6.41
CA ASN A 228 3.23 -5.59 -7.85
C ASN A 228 3.20 -7.05 -8.30
N ASN A 229 2.15 -7.48 -8.98
CA ASN A 229 1.95 -8.88 -9.36
C ASN A 229 2.88 -9.37 -10.50
N THR A 230 3.74 -8.48 -11.02
CA THR A 230 4.62 -8.71 -12.17
C THR A 230 6.09 -8.51 -11.80
N LEU A 231 6.92 -9.53 -12.00
CA LEU A 231 8.37 -9.42 -11.86
C LEU A 231 9.01 -9.17 -13.23
N CYS A 232 9.72 -8.04 -13.40
CA CYS A 232 10.41 -7.69 -14.63
C CYS A 232 11.92 -7.57 -14.41
N SER A 233 12.71 -8.27 -15.25
CA SER A 233 14.16 -8.26 -15.18
C SER A 233 14.79 -7.95 -16.54
N THR A 234 15.82 -7.11 -16.54
CA THR A 234 16.60 -6.78 -17.74
C THR A 234 17.85 -7.64 -17.84
N ASP A 235 18.03 -8.30 -18.98
CA ASP A 235 19.26 -9.01 -19.29
C ASP A 235 20.38 -8.02 -19.60
N THR A 236 21.39 -8.02 -18.73
CA THR A 236 22.59 -7.17 -18.81
C THR A 236 23.40 -7.30 -20.11
N GLN A 237 23.28 -8.43 -20.83
CA GLN A 237 24.06 -8.66 -22.06
C GLN A 237 23.29 -8.28 -23.32
N THR A 238 21.99 -8.56 -23.35
CA THR A 238 21.15 -8.35 -24.56
C THR A 238 20.27 -7.11 -24.47
N SER A 239 20.20 -6.46 -23.30
CA SER A 239 19.17 -5.47 -22.96
C SER A 239 17.75 -5.99 -23.18
N SER A 240 17.57 -7.32 -23.29
CA SER A 240 16.25 -7.93 -23.44
C SER A 240 15.54 -7.91 -22.10
N LEU A 241 14.25 -7.61 -22.14
CA LEU A 241 13.42 -7.56 -20.95
C LEU A 241 12.58 -8.82 -20.88
N THR A 242 12.61 -9.47 -19.73
CA THR A 242 11.73 -10.62 -19.44
C THR A 242 10.93 -10.33 -18.19
N CYS A 243 9.61 -10.33 -18.34
CA CYS A 243 8.65 -10.26 -17.27
C CYS A 243 7.91 -11.59 -17.09
N SER A 244 7.62 -11.92 -15.84
CA SER A 244 6.85 -13.09 -15.43
C SER A 244 5.88 -12.69 -14.31
N CYS A 245 4.77 -13.41 -14.20
CA CYS A 245 3.90 -13.28 -13.03
C CYS A 245 4.62 -13.80 -11.78
N LEU A 246 4.33 -13.17 -10.64
CA LEU A 246 4.78 -13.70 -9.35
C LEU A 246 4.16 -15.08 -9.08
N PRO A 247 4.77 -15.91 -8.22
CA PRO A 247 4.16 -17.16 -7.77
C PRO A 247 2.69 -16.95 -7.34
N GLY A 248 1.81 -17.89 -7.69
CA GLY A 248 0.37 -17.76 -7.41
C GLY A 248 -0.43 -16.89 -8.38
N HIS A 249 0.23 -16.30 -9.37
CA HIS A 249 -0.40 -15.45 -10.38
C HIS A 249 -0.19 -16.03 -11.79
N GLU A 250 -1.21 -15.95 -12.64
CA GLU A 250 -1.14 -16.28 -14.06
C GLU A 250 -1.73 -15.15 -14.91
N GLY A 251 -1.36 -15.15 -16.18
CA GLY A 251 -1.77 -14.14 -17.13
C GLY A 251 -0.60 -13.75 -18.01
N ASN A 252 -0.76 -12.61 -18.68
CA ASN A 252 0.29 -12.08 -19.53
C ASN A 252 0.82 -10.79 -18.88
N PRO A 253 2.04 -10.79 -18.30
CA PRO A 253 2.61 -9.64 -17.60
C PRO A 253 2.82 -8.40 -18.49
N TYR A 254 2.65 -8.53 -19.80
CA TYR A 254 2.77 -7.45 -20.78
C TYR A 254 1.42 -6.84 -21.20
N LEU A 255 0.30 -7.27 -20.62
CA LEU A 255 -1.05 -6.75 -20.93
C LEU A 255 -1.61 -5.93 -19.76
N PRO A 256 -2.58 -5.00 -19.99
CA PRO A 256 -3.13 -4.14 -18.94
C PRO A 256 -3.79 -4.85 -17.75
N GLN A 257 -4.40 -6.02 -17.99
CA GLN A 257 -4.97 -6.89 -16.93
C GLN A 257 -3.94 -7.86 -16.34
N GLY A 258 -2.73 -7.87 -16.91
CA GLY A 258 -1.52 -8.42 -16.34
C GLY A 258 -1.62 -9.83 -15.76
N CYS A 259 -1.09 -9.93 -14.55
CA CYS A 259 -1.02 -11.14 -13.74
C CYS A 259 -2.13 -11.13 -12.69
N GLN A 260 -2.98 -12.14 -12.72
CA GLN A 260 -4.13 -12.32 -11.85
C GLN A 260 -3.94 -13.55 -10.96
N VAL A 261 -4.50 -13.52 -9.75
CA VAL A 261 -4.37 -14.62 -8.79
C VAL A 261 -5.07 -15.88 -9.31
N THR A 262 -4.40 -17.03 -9.19
CA THR A 262 -4.96 -18.32 -9.63
C THR A 262 -5.43 -19.24 -8.51
N GLN A 263 -5.00 -19.00 -7.27
CA GLN A 263 -5.57 -19.48 -6.00
C GLN A 263 -4.68 -19.00 -4.84
N SER A 264 -5.20 -18.99 -3.60
CA SER A 264 -4.53 -18.46 -2.40
C SER A 264 -3.15 -19.08 -2.15
N THR A 265 -2.09 -18.42 -2.62
CA THR A 265 -0.75 -18.60 -2.08
C THR A 265 -0.42 -17.34 -1.29
N GLU A 266 0.07 -17.56 -0.08
CA GLU A 266 0.57 -16.54 0.83
C GLU A 266 1.90 -15.99 0.30
N ASP A 267 2.09 -14.69 0.49
CA ASP A 267 3.17 -13.82 -0.02
C ASP A 267 2.86 -13.15 -1.38
N CYS A 268 3.28 -11.87 -1.50
CA CYS A 268 3.55 -11.30 -2.82
C CYS A 268 4.62 -12.23 -3.47
#